data_AF-A0A976E3T8-F1
#
_entry.id   AF-A0A976E3T8-F1
#
_cell.length_a   1.000
_cell.length_b   1.000
_cell.length_c   1.000
_cell.angle_alpha   90.00
_cell.angle_beta   90.00
_cell.angle_gamma   90.00
#
_symmetry.space_group_name_H-M   'P 1'
#
loop_
_entity.id
_entity.type
_entity.pdbx_description
1 polymer ?
#
loop_
_entity_poly.entity_id
_entity_poly.type
_entity_poly.pdbx_seq_one_letter_code
_entity_poly.pdbx_strand_id
1 'polypeptide(L)'
;TDNRTNNATIGLAFNLPLFAGFATQNRIKETLQLEDKARNDLEAAKRTIAQATRTAYFGVLSGQGQVKALEAAEASSQSALDANKLGYQVGVRINIDVLNSQSQLFQTKRDLAKARYDVLVGGLKLRQANGTLKADDLNPVNALLAR
;
A
#
# COMPACT_ATOMS: atom_id res chain seq x y z
N THR A 1 30.98 -47.67 68.11
CA THR A 1 32.06 -47.24 67.22
C THR A 1 31.45 -46.38 66.13
N ASP A 2 31.49 -45.05 66.29
CA ASP A 2 30.96 -44.11 65.29
C ASP A 2 32.05 -43.81 64.26
N ASN A 3 31.78 -44.13 63.00
CA ASN A 3 32.68 -43.77 61.90
C ASN A 3 32.12 -42.53 61.19
N ARG A 4 32.67 -41.35 61.50
CA ARG A 4 32.39 -40.11 60.77
C ARG A 4 33.47 -39.89 59.73
N THR A 5 33.11 -40.11 58.46
CA THR A 5 33.97 -39.80 57.33
C THR A 5 33.55 -38.46 56.75
N ASN A 6 34.41 -37.44 56.87
CA ASN A 6 34.22 -36.15 56.23
C ASN A 6 35.14 -36.06 55.01
N ASN A 7 34.57 -36.07 53.81
CA ASN A 7 35.30 -35.93 52.55
C ASN A 7 34.90 -34.62 51.88
N ALA A 8 35.87 -33.75 51.65
CA ALA A 8 35.72 -32.54 50.85
C ALA A 8 36.63 -32.64 49.63
N THR A 9 36.06 -32.52 48.44
CA THR A 9 36.80 -32.54 47.17
C THR A 9 36.52 -31.26 46.41
N ILE A 10 37.59 -30.61 45.95
CA ILE A 10 37.55 -29.49 45.00
C ILE A 10 38.25 -29.98 43.74
N GLY A 11 37.56 -29.91 42.60
CA GLY A 11 38.09 -30.32 41.31
C GLY A 11 37.72 -29.32 40.22
N LEU A 12 38.65 -29.09 39.29
CA LEU A 12 38.41 -28.34 38.05
C LEU A 12 38.28 -29.35 36.91
N ALA A 13 37.16 -29.30 36.19
CA ALA A 13 36.93 -30.13 35.02
C ALA A 13 37.18 -29.30 33.75
N PHE A 14 38.06 -29.78 32.87
CA PHE A 14 38.32 -29.20 31.56
C PHE A 14 37.91 -30.18 30.47
N ASN A 15 37.13 -29.73 29.48
CA ASN A 15 36.68 -30.55 28.37
C ASN A 15 37.12 -29.90 27.05
N LEU A 16 38.08 -30.53 26.37
CA LEU A 16 38.55 -30.12 25.04
C LEU A 16 38.37 -31.29 24.07
N PRO A 17 37.29 -31.32 23.28
CA PRO A 17 37.10 -32.36 22.28
C PRO A 17 38.12 -32.21 21.15
N LEU A 18 39.01 -33.19 20.99
CA LEU A 18 40.05 -33.19 19.94
C LEU A 18 39.48 -33.52 18.55
N PHE A 19 38.37 -34.26 18.47
CA PHE A 19 37.67 -34.55 17.22
C PHE A 19 36.17 -34.78 17.49
N ALA A 20 35.32 -33.91 16.94
CA ALA A 20 33.86 -33.97 17.11
C ALA A 20 33.13 -34.45 15.84
N GLY A 21 33.78 -35.25 14.99
CA GLY A 21 33.16 -35.78 13.75
C GLY A 21 32.68 -34.69 12.79
N PHE A 22 33.41 -33.57 12.71
CA PHE A 22 33.05 -32.36 11.94
C PHE A 22 31.78 -31.61 12.41
N ALA A 23 31.15 -32.00 13.52
CA ALA A 23 29.92 -31.37 14.02
C ALA A 23 30.09 -29.85 14.28
N THR A 24 31.21 -29.44 14.89
CA THR A 24 31.53 -28.02 15.12
C THR A 24 31.66 -27.25 13.80
N GLN A 25 32.32 -27.85 12.80
CA GLN A 25 32.51 -27.21 11.49
C GLN A 25 31.19 -27.10 10.72
N ASN A 26 30.36 -28.14 10.76
CA ASN A 26 29.02 -28.12 10.17
C ASN A 26 28.10 -27.08 10.84
N ARG A 27 28.15 -26.96 12.17
CA ARG A 27 27.39 -25.94 12.91
C ARG A 27 27.84 -24.51 12.58
N ILE A 28 29.14 -24.29 12.41
CA ILE A 28 29.66 -22.99 11.94
C ILE A 28 29.15 -22.70 10.53
N LYS A 29 29.25 -23.68 9.62
CA LYS A 29 28.74 -23.55 8.24
C LYS A 29 27.24 -23.23 8.22
N GLU A 30 26.43 -23.95 8.99
CA GLU A 30 25.00 -23.70 9.13
C GLU A 30 24.73 -22.28 9.64
N THR A 31 25.46 -21.83 10.67
CA THR A 31 25.30 -20.48 11.23
C THR A 31 25.61 -19.39 10.19
N LEU A 32 26.67 -19.57 9.40
CA LEU A 32 27.01 -18.66 8.31
C LEU A 32 25.93 -18.63 7.23
N GLN A 33 25.38 -19.80 6.85
CA GLN A 33 24.27 -19.88 5.90
C GLN A 33 22.99 -19.21 6.44
N LEU A 34 22.72 -19.30 7.75
CA LEU A 34 21.61 -18.61 8.39
C LEU A 34 21.81 -17.09 8.42
N GLU A 35 23.05 -16.62 8.64
CA GLU A 35 23.39 -15.19 8.53
C GLU A 35 23.17 -14.68 7.09
N ASP A 36 23.68 -15.40 6.09
CA ASP A 36 23.49 -15.06 4.67
C ASP A 36 22.01 -15.04 4.29
N LYS A 37 21.25 -16.02 4.78
CA LYS A 37 19.79 -16.05 4.62
C LYS A 37 19.14 -14.80 5.22
N ALA A 38 19.46 -14.44 6.46
CA ALA A 38 18.89 -13.27 7.12
C ALA A 38 19.25 -11.95 6.38
N ARG A 39 20.46 -11.85 5.83
CA ARG A 39 20.86 -10.71 4.98
C ARG A 39 20.05 -10.65 3.69
N ASN A 40 19.85 -11.78 3.02
CA ASN A 40 19.05 -11.86 1.79
C ASN A 40 17.57 -11.57 2.06
N ASP A 41 17.01 -12.06 3.16
CA ASP A 41 15.63 -11.79 3.58
C ASP A 41 15.43 -10.28 3.85
N LEU A 42 16.40 -9.62 4.50
CA LEU A 42 16.39 -8.17 4.68
C LEU A 42 16.44 -7.41 3.36
N GLU A 43 17.29 -7.83 2.43
CA GLU A 43 17.38 -7.21 1.11
C GLU A 43 16.09 -7.39 0.30
N ALA A 44 15.50 -8.59 0.33
CA ALA A 44 14.22 -8.89 -0.30
C ALA A 44 13.09 -8.02 0.28
N ALA A 45 13.04 -7.85 1.61
CA ALA A 45 12.08 -6.99 2.28
C ALA A 45 12.24 -5.51 1.84
N LYS A 46 13.47 -4.99 1.79
CA LYS A 46 13.75 -3.63 1.29
C LYS A 46 13.29 -3.43 -0.15
N ARG A 47 13.60 -4.38 -1.04
CA ARG A 47 13.18 -4.34 -2.45
C ARG A 47 11.65 -4.38 -2.58
N THR A 48 10.99 -5.19 -1.76
CA THR A 48 9.52 -5.30 -1.73
C THR A 48 8.88 -3.98 -1.33
N ILE A 49 9.36 -3.34 -0.26
CA ILE A 49 8.86 -2.04 0.20
C ILE A 49 9.10 -0.95 -0.86
N ALA A 50 10.30 -0.92 -1.47
CA ALA A 50 10.61 0.04 -2.52
C ALA A 50 9.68 -0.11 -3.74
N GLN A 51 9.42 -1.35 -4.17
CA GLN A 51 8.50 -1.64 -5.26
C GLN A 51 7.06 -1.26 -4.91
N ALA A 52 6.57 -1.65 -3.72
CA ALA A 52 5.23 -1.31 -3.27
C ALA A 52 5.01 0.21 -3.18
N THR A 53 6.00 0.94 -2.66
CA THR A 53 5.97 2.41 -2.57
C THR A 53 5.93 3.05 -3.96
N ARG A 54 6.75 2.57 -4.90
CA ARG A 54 6.76 3.06 -6.28
C ARG A 54 5.43 2.78 -7.00
N THR A 55 4.86 1.58 -6.83
CA THR A 55 3.55 1.24 -7.37
C THR A 55 2.45 2.14 -6.79
N ALA A 56 2.44 2.37 -5.47
CA ALA A 56 1.48 3.26 -4.84
C ALA A 56 1.62 4.70 -5.34
N TYR A 57 2.86 5.20 -5.49
CA TYR A 57 3.14 6.54 -6.00
C TYR A 57 2.61 6.72 -7.43
N PHE A 58 2.93 5.80 -8.35
CA PHE A 58 2.41 5.87 -9.71
C PHE A 58 0.90 5.67 -9.77
N GLY A 59 0.32 4.89 -8.88
CA GLY A 59 -1.13 4.76 -8.73
C GLY A 59 -1.80 6.09 -8.40
N VAL A 60 -1.26 6.84 -7.42
CA VAL A 60 -1.76 8.18 -7.07
C VAL A 60 -1.57 9.16 -8.22
N LEU A 61 -0.40 9.18 -8.84
CA LEU A 61 -0.10 10.08 -9.96
C LEU A 61 -1.05 9.85 -11.14
N SER A 62 -1.28 8.58 -11.51
CA SER A 62 -2.22 8.20 -12.55
C SER A 62 -3.65 8.61 -12.20
N GLY A 63 -4.08 8.35 -10.95
CA GLY A 63 -5.40 8.74 -10.46
C GLY A 63 -5.61 10.26 -10.50
N GLN A 64 -4.60 11.07 -10.16
CA GLN A 64 -4.67 12.53 -10.29
C GLN A 64 -4.85 12.96 -11.75
N GLY A 65 -4.17 12.29 -12.69
CA GLY A 65 -4.39 12.50 -14.12
C GLY A 65 -5.82 12.16 -14.54
N GLN A 66 -6.37 11.04 -14.05
CA GLN A 66 -7.75 10.64 -14.31
C GLN A 66 -8.77 11.64 -13.76
N VAL A 67 -8.56 12.19 -12.56
CA VAL A 67 -9.41 13.25 -11.99
C VAL A 67 -9.42 14.47 -12.91
N LYS A 68 -8.24 14.95 -13.35
CA LYS A 68 -8.16 16.09 -14.27
C LYS A 68 -8.86 15.83 -15.60
N ALA A 69 -8.74 14.62 -16.14
CA ALA A 69 -9.43 14.23 -17.37
C ALA A 69 -10.97 14.24 -17.19
N LEU A 70 -11.45 13.75 -16.04
CA LEU A 70 -12.89 13.74 -15.72
C LEU A 70 -13.44 15.14 -15.42
N GLU A 71 -12.64 16.05 -14.85
CA GLU A 71 -13.01 17.47 -14.70
C GLU A 71 -13.19 18.14 -16.07
N ALA A 72 -12.29 17.87 -17.03
CA ALA A 72 -12.45 18.34 -18.39
C ALA A 72 -13.67 17.71 -19.09
N ALA A 73 -13.92 16.42 -18.86
CA ALA A 73 -15.09 15.72 -19.38
C ALA A 73 -16.41 16.26 -18.79
N GLU A 74 -16.42 16.66 -17.51
CA GLU A 74 -17.57 17.27 -16.86
C GLU A 74 -17.90 18.63 -17.52
N ALA A 75 -16.89 19.48 -17.70
CA ALA A 75 -17.05 20.77 -18.38
C ALA A 75 -17.57 20.60 -19.82
N SER A 76 -17.05 19.60 -20.54
CA SER A 76 -17.51 19.25 -21.90
C SER A 76 -18.96 18.75 -21.91
N SER A 77 -19.31 17.83 -20.99
CA SER A 77 -20.67 17.29 -20.86
C SER A 77 -21.69 18.37 -20.49
N GLN A 78 -21.29 19.31 -19.63
CA GLN A 78 -22.11 20.48 -19.26
C GLN A 78 -22.35 21.38 -20.47
N SER A 79 -21.31 21.70 -21.23
CA SER A 79 -21.42 22.50 -22.45
C SER A 79 -22.34 21.85 -23.48
N ALA A 80 -22.24 20.52 -23.66
CA ALA A 80 -23.11 19.75 -24.54
C ALA A 80 -24.58 19.79 -24.08
N LEU A 81 -24.83 19.68 -22.77
CA LEU A 81 -26.16 19.82 -22.21
C LEU A 81 -26.75 21.21 -22.47
N ASP A 82 -25.98 22.26 -22.27
CA ASP A 82 -26.46 23.63 -22.46
C ASP A 82 -26.73 23.92 -23.94
N ALA A 83 -25.90 23.41 -24.85
CA ALA A 83 -26.14 23.48 -26.29
C ALA A 83 -27.42 22.72 -26.71
N ASN A 84 -27.65 21.51 -26.17
CA ASN A 84 -28.85 20.74 -26.49
C ASN A 84 -30.12 21.37 -25.89
N LYS A 85 -30.05 21.98 -24.70
CA LYS A 85 -31.16 22.76 -24.13
C LYS A 85 -31.50 23.96 -25.00
N LEU A 86 -30.49 24.71 -25.45
CA LEU A 86 -30.70 25.85 -26.35
C LEU A 86 -31.32 25.38 -27.67
N GLY A 87 -30.75 24.33 -28.27
CA GLY A 87 -31.28 23.71 -29.49
C GLY A 87 -32.73 23.25 -29.35
N TYR A 88 -33.11 22.75 -28.17
CA TYR A 88 -34.48 22.34 -27.87
C TYR A 88 -35.42 23.54 -27.77
N GLN A 89 -34.97 24.63 -27.12
CA GLN A 89 -35.74 25.88 -27.00
C GLN A 89 -36.00 26.54 -28.36
N VAL A 90 -35.06 26.44 -29.31
CA VAL A 90 -35.21 26.99 -30.67
C VAL A 90 -35.79 25.97 -31.68
N GLY A 91 -36.15 24.77 -31.24
CA GLY A 91 -36.82 23.75 -32.07
C GLY A 91 -35.91 22.93 -33.00
N VAL A 92 -34.58 23.01 -32.85
CA VAL A 92 -33.58 22.28 -33.66
C VAL A 92 -33.14 20.96 -33.00
N ARG A 93 -33.45 20.76 -31.71
CA ARG A 93 -33.21 19.52 -30.95
C ARG A 93 -34.51 18.99 -30.35
N ILE A 94 -34.54 17.70 -30.04
CA ILE A 94 -35.69 17.02 -29.42
C ILE A 94 -35.40 16.70 -27.95
N ASN A 95 -36.44 16.38 -27.16
CA ASN A 95 -36.29 16.21 -25.71
C ASN A 95 -35.30 15.09 -25.33
N ILE A 96 -35.20 14.05 -26.16
CA ILE A 96 -34.31 12.92 -25.94
C ILE A 96 -32.83 13.33 -26.03
N ASP A 97 -32.48 14.34 -26.84
CA ASP A 97 -31.12 14.87 -26.91
C ASP A 97 -30.72 15.55 -25.59
N VAL A 98 -31.65 16.30 -25.00
CA VAL A 98 -31.47 16.95 -23.69
C VAL A 98 -31.35 15.89 -22.60
N LEU A 99 -32.23 14.89 -22.60
CA LEU A 99 -32.24 13.82 -21.61
C LEU A 99 -30.95 12.97 -21.67
N ASN A 100 -30.50 12.62 -22.88
CA ASN A 100 -29.25 11.90 -23.08
C ASN A 100 -28.05 12.70 -22.58
N SER A 101 -28.02 14.01 -22.86
CA SER A 101 -26.94 14.90 -22.39
C SER A 101 -26.94 15.08 -20.88
N GLN A 102 -28.13 15.15 -20.25
CA GLN A 102 -28.24 15.16 -18.78
C GLN A 102 -27.72 13.85 -18.19
N SER A 103 -28.15 12.71 -18.74
CA SER A 103 -27.69 11.39 -18.31
C SER A 103 -26.15 11.29 -18.40
N GLN A 104 -25.57 11.73 -19.51
CA GLN A 104 -24.12 11.75 -19.70
C GLN A 104 -23.41 12.67 -18.69
N LEU A 105 -23.95 13.86 -18.40
CA LEU A 105 -23.38 14.75 -17.38
C LEU A 105 -23.39 14.09 -15.99
N PHE A 106 -24.49 13.46 -15.58
CA PHE A 106 -24.57 12.78 -14.30
C PHE A 106 -23.65 11.55 -14.22
N GLN A 107 -23.50 10.84 -15.34
CA GLN A 107 -22.52 9.77 -15.49
C GLN A 107 -21.10 10.29 -15.21
N THR A 108 -20.69 11.34 -15.91
CA THR A 108 -19.36 11.95 -15.76
C THR A 108 -19.12 12.48 -14.34
N LYS A 109 -20.12 13.13 -13.73
CA LYS A 109 -20.04 13.61 -12.33
C LYS A 109 -19.82 12.48 -11.34
N ARG A 110 -20.52 11.36 -11.51
CA ARG A 110 -20.36 10.18 -10.66
C ARG A 110 -18.96 9.59 -10.81
N ASP A 111 -18.48 9.47 -12.05
CA ASP A 111 -17.16 8.92 -12.33
C ASP A 111 -16.05 9.84 -11.77
N LEU A 112 -16.23 11.17 -11.85
CA LEU A 112 -15.33 12.15 -11.22
C LEU A 112 -15.30 12.01 -9.70
N ALA A 113 -16.47 11.89 -9.05
CA ALA A 113 -16.55 11.70 -7.60
C ALA A 113 -15.83 10.42 -7.16
N LYS A 114 -16.04 9.32 -7.89
CA LYS A 114 -15.34 8.06 -7.65
C LYS A 114 -13.82 8.21 -7.84
N ALA A 115 -13.37 8.85 -8.91
CA ALA A 115 -11.94 9.04 -9.16
C ALA A 115 -11.27 9.89 -8.07
N ARG A 116 -11.95 10.94 -7.56
CA ARG A 116 -11.46 11.74 -6.42
C ARG A 116 -11.31 10.89 -5.16
N TYR A 117 -12.28 10.03 -4.88
CA TYR A 117 -12.21 9.09 -3.76
C TYR A 117 -11.04 8.10 -3.92
N ASP A 118 -10.89 7.52 -5.12
CA ASP A 118 -9.82 6.56 -5.41
C ASP A 118 -8.42 7.18 -5.23
N VAL A 119 -8.24 8.46 -5.61
CA VAL A 119 -6.99 9.21 -5.37
C VAL A 119 -6.70 9.37 -3.88
N LEU A 120 -7.72 9.69 -3.07
CA LEU A 120 -7.55 9.85 -1.63
C LEU A 120 -7.16 8.53 -0.97
N VAL A 121 -7.85 7.44 -1.29
CA VAL A 121 -7.50 6.10 -0.81
C VAL A 121 -6.12 5.67 -1.30
N GLY A 122 -5.77 5.97 -2.56
CA GLY A 122 -4.43 5.76 -3.10
C GLY A 122 -3.36 6.50 -2.31
N GLY A 123 -3.64 7.75 -1.91
CA GLY A 123 -2.77 8.56 -1.07
C GLY A 123 -2.53 7.93 0.31
N LEU A 124 -3.57 7.36 0.92
CA LEU A 124 -3.44 6.62 2.17
C LEU A 124 -2.59 5.35 2.01
N LYS A 125 -2.77 4.60 0.91
CA LYS A 125 -1.95 3.42 0.60
C LYS A 125 -0.47 3.79 0.41
N LEU A 126 -0.18 4.93 -0.20
CA LEU A 126 1.19 5.43 -0.32
C LEU A 126 1.80 5.76 1.05
N ARG A 127 1.03 6.44 1.93
CA ARG A 127 1.45 6.71 3.31
C ARG A 127 1.57 5.44 4.16
N GLN A 128 0.82 4.40 3.85
CA GLN A 128 0.97 3.10 4.48
C GLN A 128 2.28 2.44 4.03
N ALA A 129 2.57 2.46 2.72
CA ALA A 129 3.76 1.84 2.14
C ALA A 129 5.07 2.50 2.60
N ASN A 130 5.07 3.81 2.83
CA ASN A 130 6.24 4.54 3.35
C ASN A 130 6.30 4.59 4.90
N GLY A 131 5.33 3.98 5.59
CA GLY A 131 5.27 3.93 7.06
C GLY A 131 4.89 5.25 7.76
N THR A 132 4.38 6.26 7.04
CA THR A 132 4.01 7.55 7.64
C THR A 132 2.51 7.73 7.87
N LEU A 133 1.70 6.70 7.67
CA LEU A 133 0.24 6.75 7.88
C LEU A 133 -0.10 7.00 9.37
N LYS A 134 -0.80 8.10 9.64
CA LYS A 134 -1.32 8.43 10.97
C LYS A 134 -2.84 8.33 11.00
N ALA A 135 -3.43 8.21 12.20
CA ALA A 135 -4.88 8.22 12.37
C ALA A 135 -5.52 9.50 11.81
N ASP A 136 -4.85 10.64 11.96
CA ASP A 136 -5.31 11.94 11.44
C ASP A 136 -5.45 11.97 9.92
N ASP A 137 -4.68 11.13 9.21
CA ASP A 137 -4.72 11.05 7.74
C ASP A 137 -6.02 10.42 7.24
N LEU A 138 -6.77 9.73 8.10
CA LEU A 138 -8.05 9.11 7.75
C LEU A 138 -9.21 10.12 7.76
N ASN A 139 -9.06 11.26 8.44
CA ASN A 139 -10.12 12.26 8.61
C ASN A 139 -10.69 12.80 7.28
N PRO A 140 -9.87 13.15 6.26
CA PRO A 140 -10.39 13.64 4.98
C PRO A 140 -11.24 12.61 4.23
N VAL A 141 -10.91 11.32 4.34
CA VAL A 141 -11.68 10.24 3.73
C VAL A 141 -12.98 10.00 4.50
N ASN A 142 -12.91 10.03 5.83
CA ASN A 142 -14.09 9.84 6.69
C ASN A 142 -15.12 10.97 6.50
N ALA A 143 -14.66 12.21 6.29
CA ALA A 143 -15.53 13.36 5.99
C ALA A 143 -16.31 13.21 4.67
N LEU A 144 -15.78 12.46 3.71
CA LEU A 144 -16.44 12.20 2.43
C LEU A 144 -17.45 11.03 2.49
N LEU A 145 -17.34 10.17 3.52
CA LEU A 145 -18.26 9.06 3.76
C LEU A 145 -19.44 9.43 4.67
N ALA A 146 -19.30 10.50 5.47
CA ALA A 146 -20.32 10.96 6.43
C ALA A 146 -21.42 11.85 5.79
N ARG A 147 -21.45 11.97 4.46
CA ARG A 147 -22.46 12.70 3.68
C ARG A 147 -23.17 11.75 2.73
#